data_AF-A0A562ZV35-F1
#
_entry.id   AF-A0A562ZV35-F1
#
_cell.length_a   1.000
_cell.length_b   1.000
_cell.length_c   1.000
_cell.angle_alpha   90.00
_cell.angle_beta   90.00
_cell.angle_gamma   90.00
#
_symmetry.space_group_name_H-M   'P 1'
#
loop_
_entity.id
_entity.type
_entity.pdbx_description
1 polymer ?
#
loop_
_entity_poly.entity_id
_entity_poly.type
_entity_poly.pdbx_seq_one_letter_code
_entity_poly.pdbx_strand_id
1 'polypeptide(L)'
;MNEWLLGAPYDHAVACLARAGGDLEALPVEVQTLLVVESAQTMIETGGLAYFYETDFPNNPPYALYVDAYRRIGAEAAAADLEASLNMFPFAEPHLFEPLRQLWLEKLAADPEGAFNRLGTRIAGDETVWVKLQEYVERNADAFRAVSR
;
A
#
# COMPACT_ATOMS: atom_id res chain seq x y z
N MET A 1 6.11 -0.95 -16.94
CA MET A 1 5.09 -0.38 -17.85
C MET A 1 3.74 -0.98 -17.41
N ASN A 2 3.18 -0.48 -16.30
CA ASN A 2 1.93 -0.97 -15.67
C ASN A 2 0.85 0.13 -15.55
N GLU A 3 1.13 1.34 -16.04
CA GLU A 3 0.28 2.54 -15.86
C GLU A 3 -1.15 2.42 -16.45
N TRP A 4 -1.50 1.34 -17.16
CA TRP A 4 -2.69 1.30 -18.02
C TRP A 4 -3.76 0.28 -17.61
N LEU A 5 -3.53 -0.59 -16.61
CA LEU A 5 -4.52 -1.63 -16.25
C LEU A 5 -5.69 -1.14 -15.40
N LEU A 6 -5.47 -0.10 -14.58
CA LEU A 6 -6.46 0.38 -13.61
C LEU A 6 -7.04 1.77 -13.95
N GLY A 7 -6.70 2.36 -15.10
CA GLY A 7 -6.92 3.78 -15.42
C GLY A 7 -8.27 4.34 -14.97
N ALA A 8 -9.38 3.89 -15.55
CA ALA A 8 -10.70 4.41 -15.18
C ALA A 8 -11.15 4.09 -13.74
N PRO A 9 -10.98 2.86 -13.21
CA PRO A 9 -11.22 2.58 -11.79
C PRO A 9 -10.40 3.43 -10.82
N TYR A 10 -9.13 3.67 -11.12
CA TYR A 10 -8.24 4.48 -10.30
C TYR A 10 -8.63 5.96 -10.33
N ASP A 11 -8.89 6.51 -11.52
CA ASP A 11 -9.39 7.88 -11.69
C ASP A 11 -10.69 8.10 -10.89
N HIS A 12 -11.60 7.11 -10.90
CA HIS A 12 -12.81 7.14 -10.10
C HIS A 12 -12.49 7.16 -8.60
N ALA A 13 -11.58 6.28 -8.14
CA ALA A 13 -11.19 6.20 -6.75
C ALA A 13 -10.56 7.50 -6.23
N VAL A 14 -9.67 8.11 -7.03
CA VAL A 14 -9.06 9.41 -6.73
C VAL A 14 -10.12 10.51 -6.68
N ALA A 15 -11.09 10.52 -7.59
CA ALA A 15 -12.20 11.48 -7.56
C ALA A 15 -13.09 11.31 -6.32
N CYS A 16 -13.33 10.07 -5.88
CA CYS A 16 -14.04 9.77 -4.64
C CYS A 16 -13.26 10.29 -3.41
N LEU A 17 -11.95 10.03 -3.34
CA LEU A 17 -11.09 10.54 -2.26
C LEU A 17 -11.08 12.07 -2.20
N ALA A 18 -10.97 12.74 -3.36
CA ALA A 18 -11.04 14.19 -3.43
C ALA A 18 -12.39 14.74 -2.93
N ARG A 19 -13.51 14.09 -3.28
CA ARG A 19 -14.86 14.45 -2.78
C ARG A 19 -15.04 14.21 -1.29
N ALA A 20 -14.34 13.23 -0.73
CA ALA A 20 -14.28 12.96 0.70
C ALA A 20 -13.31 13.90 1.45
N GLY A 21 -12.69 14.87 0.77
CA GLY A 21 -11.74 15.79 1.41
C GLY A 21 -10.42 15.13 1.80
N GLY A 22 -10.05 14.03 1.15
CA GLY A 22 -8.85 13.26 1.49
C GLY A 22 -9.07 12.26 2.63
N ASP A 23 -10.29 12.12 3.14
CA ASP A 23 -10.62 11.11 4.13
C ASP A 23 -10.81 9.73 3.48
N LEU A 24 -9.80 8.88 3.63
CA LEU A 24 -9.83 7.51 3.12
C LEU A 24 -10.91 6.67 3.82
N GLU A 25 -11.16 6.88 5.11
CA GLU A 25 -12.10 6.09 5.90
C GLU A 25 -13.56 6.37 5.49
N ALA A 26 -13.83 7.52 4.88
CA ALA A 26 -15.13 7.88 4.34
C ALA A 26 -15.49 7.16 3.02
N LEU A 27 -14.57 6.41 2.42
CA LEU A 27 -14.79 5.70 1.16
C LEU A 27 -15.28 4.26 1.39
N PRO A 28 -15.96 3.63 0.42
CA PRO A 28 -16.19 2.17 0.45
C PRO A 28 -14.87 1.39 0.52
N VAL A 29 -14.87 0.27 1.23
CA VAL A 29 -13.66 -0.54 1.49
C VAL A 29 -12.97 -0.99 0.19
N GLU A 30 -13.74 -1.18 -0.88
CA GLU A 30 -13.26 -1.54 -2.20
C GLU A 30 -12.41 -0.43 -2.81
N VAL A 31 -12.90 0.81 -2.70
CA VAL A 31 -12.20 2.00 -3.19
C VAL A 31 -10.97 2.27 -2.33
N GLN A 32 -11.08 2.12 -1.00
CA GLN A 32 -9.93 2.22 -0.10
C GLN A 32 -8.83 1.23 -0.48
N THR A 33 -9.21 -0.05 -0.67
CA THR A 33 -8.26 -1.13 -0.98
C THR A 33 -7.50 -0.84 -2.26
N LEU A 34 -8.17 -0.33 -3.30
CA LEU A 34 -7.51 0.07 -4.54
C LEU A 34 -6.43 1.14 -4.31
N LEU A 35 -6.79 2.24 -3.64
CA LEU A 35 -5.88 3.37 -3.39
C LEU A 35 -4.69 2.97 -2.50
N VAL A 36 -4.95 2.14 -1.49
CA VAL A 36 -3.94 1.69 -0.52
C VAL A 36 -2.92 0.77 -1.16
N VAL A 37 -3.37 -0.23 -1.94
CA VAL A 37 -2.45 -1.17 -2.58
C VAL A 37 -1.66 -0.46 -3.66
N GLU A 38 -2.31 0.34 -4.52
CA GLU A 38 -1.64 1.08 -5.59
C GLU A 38 -0.55 1.98 -5.00
N SER A 39 -0.88 2.84 -4.03
CA SER A 39 0.09 3.77 -3.46
C SER A 39 1.29 3.06 -2.81
N ALA A 40 1.03 2.01 -2.01
CA ALA A 40 2.10 1.25 -1.38
C ALA A 40 2.96 0.50 -2.39
N GLN A 41 2.35 -0.21 -3.35
CA GLN A 41 3.11 -0.97 -4.35
C GLN A 41 3.96 -0.04 -5.20
N THR A 42 3.42 1.09 -5.66
CA THR A 42 4.16 2.10 -6.43
C THR A 42 5.36 2.66 -5.64
N MET A 43 5.20 2.94 -4.34
CA MET A 43 6.31 3.41 -3.50
C MET A 43 7.36 2.31 -3.30
N ILE A 44 6.94 1.08 -3.01
CA ILE A 44 7.86 -0.04 -2.77
C ILE A 44 8.63 -0.38 -4.05
N GLU A 45 8.00 -0.35 -5.22
CA GLU A 45 8.68 -0.55 -6.50
C GLU A 45 9.68 0.57 -6.83
N THR A 46 9.37 1.81 -6.44
CA THR A 46 10.20 2.98 -6.74
C THR A 46 11.40 3.10 -5.79
N GLY A 47 11.21 2.86 -4.49
CA GLY A 47 12.21 3.16 -3.46
C GLY A 47 12.33 2.11 -2.36
N GLY A 48 11.69 0.95 -2.52
CA GLY A 48 11.68 -0.12 -1.53
C GLY A 48 10.86 0.21 -0.28
N LEU A 49 10.94 -0.68 0.71
CA LEU A 49 10.25 -0.51 1.99
C LEU A 49 10.72 0.73 2.76
N ALA A 50 11.97 1.16 2.60
CA ALA A 50 12.48 2.37 3.22
C ALA A 50 11.63 3.58 2.79
N TYR A 51 11.47 3.79 1.48
CA TYR A 51 10.67 4.89 0.96
C TYR A 51 9.19 4.83 1.39
N PHE A 52 8.61 3.61 1.41
CA PHE A 52 7.25 3.40 1.92
C PHE A 52 7.10 3.82 3.39
N TYR A 53 8.00 3.41 4.27
CA TYR A 53 7.92 3.77 5.69
C TYR A 53 8.39 5.20 5.97
N GLU A 54 9.24 5.80 5.14
CA GLU A 54 9.62 7.22 5.28
C GLU A 54 8.44 8.15 5.01
N THR A 55 7.51 7.73 4.15
CA THR A 55 6.37 8.54 3.73
C THR A 55 5.37 8.78 4.86
N ASP A 56 5.10 10.06 5.15
CA ASP A 56 3.98 10.48 5.99
C ASP A 56 2.71 10.56 5.14
N PHE A 57 1.92 9.50 5.19
CA PHE A 57 0.63 9.45 4.51
C PHE A 57 -0.38 10.40 5.16
N PRO A 58 -1.29 11.01 4.39
CA PRO A 58 -2.37 11.83 4.94
C PRO A 58 -3.13 11.08 6.05
N ASN A 59 -3.32 11.74 7.19
CA ASN A 59 -3.96 11.20 8.40
C ASN A 59 -3.22 10.03 9.09
N ASN A 60 -1.99 9.71 8.68
CA ASN A 60 -1.15 8.66 9.30
C ASN A 60 -1.91 7.34 9.53
N PRO A 61 -2.45 6.67 8.49
CA PRO A 61 -3.09 5.37 8.66
C PRO A 61 -2.12 4.35 9.26
N PRO A 62 -2.61 3.40 10.08
CA PRO A 62 -1.77 2.35 10.63
C PRO A 62 -1.23 1.47 9.51
N TYR A 63 0.07 1.12 9.54
CA TYR A 63 0.65 0.27 8.50
C TYR A 63 -0.02 -1.11 8.35
N ALA A 64 -0.70 -1.59 9.41
CA ALA A 64 -1.53 -2.79 9.35
C ALA A 64 -2.66 -2.70 8.30
N LEU A 65 -3.17 -1.49 8.02
CA LEU A 65 -4.19 -1.24 6.99
C LEU A 65 -3.69 -1.66 5.60
N TYR A 66 -2.39 -1.48 5.32
CA TYR A 66 -1.78 -1.89 4.05
C TYR A 66 -1.63 -3.40 3.96
N VAL A 67 -1.19 -4.05 5.05
CA VAL A 67 -1.13 -5.51 5.14
C VAL A 67 -2.52 -6.11 4.84
N ASP A 68 -3.56 -5.59 5.47
CA ASP A 68 -4.92 -6.06 5.27
C ASP A 68 -5.41 -5.80 3.84
N ALA A 69 -5.03 -4.69 3.21
CA ALA A 69 -5.39 -4.40 1.83
C ALA A 69 -4.77 -5.40 0.84
N TYR A 70 -3.50 -5.77 1.04
CA TYR A 70 -2.85 -6.82 0.23
C TYR A 70 -3.55 -8.18 0.41
N ARG A 71 -3.95 -8.53 1.65
CA ARG A 71 -4.75 -9.73 1.92
C ARG A 71 -6.10 -9.69 1.22
N ARG A 72 -6.81 -8.55 1.22
CA ARG A 72 -8.13 -8.41 0.57
C ARG A 72 -8.09 -8.67 -0.94
N ILE A 73 -7.01 -8.30 -1.62
CA ILE A 73 -6.83 -8.62 -3.04
C ILE A 73 -6.33 -10.06 -3.26
N GLY A 74 -5.97 -10.78 -2.19
CA GLY A 74 -5.45 -12.14 -2.22
C GLY A 74 -3.94 -12.23 -2.48
N ALA A 75 -3.19 -11.14 -2.27
CA ALA A 75 -1.74 -11.06 -2.41
C ALA A 75 -1.05 -11.51 -1.11
N GLU A 76 -1.30 -12.74 -0.68
CA GLU A 76 -0.88 -13.26 0.63
C GLU A 76 0.64 -13.25 0.85
N ALA A 77 1.42 -13.53 -0.19
CA ALA A 77 2.89 -13.55 -0.09
C ALA A 77 3.43 -12.15 0.20
N ALA A 78 3.04 -11.15 -0.61
CA ALA A 78 3.40 -9.76 -0.39
C ALA A 78 2.85 -9.21 0.95
N ALA A 79 1.63 -9.59 1.34
CA ALA A 79 1.08 -9.22 2.65
C ALA A 79 1.93 -9.77 3.81
N ALA A 80 2.35 -11.03 3.74
CA ALA A 80 3.19 -11.66 4.75
C ALA A 80 4.58 -11.00 4.83
N ASP A 81 5.17 -10.65 3.69
CA ASP A 81 6.44 -9.93 3.64
C ASP A 81 6.32 -8.51 4.22
N LEU A 82 5.23 -7.79 3.93
CA LEU A 82 4.97 -6.45 4.48
C LEU A 82 4.70 -6.49 5.99
N GLU A 83 3.98 -7.51 6.47
CA GLU A 83 3.77 -7.73 7.90
C GLU A 83 5.09 -8.09 8.60
N ALA A 84 5.92 -8.93 7.98
CA ALA A 84 7.24 -9.27 8.50
C ALA A 84 8.14 -8.03 8.61
N SER A 85 8.12 -7.11 7.63
CA SER A 85 8.87 -5.86 7.72
C SER A 85 8.32 -4.91 8.78
N LEU A 86 7.00 -4.84 8.94
CA LEU A 86 6.37 -4.03 10.00
C LEU A 86 6.78 -4.54 11.40
N ASN A 87 6.87 -5.85 11.58
CA ASN A 87 7.30 -6.47 12.83
C ASN A 87 8.79 -6.27 13.15
N MET A 88 9.57 -5.66 12.25
CA MET A 88 10.97 -5.30 12.53
C MET A 88 11.10 -4.02 13.36
N PHE A 89 10.04 -3.20 13.46
CA PHE A 89 10.02 -2.06 14.36
C PHE A 89 9.81 -2.52 15.81
N PRO A 90 10.70 -2.20 16.76
CA PRO A 90 10.60 -2.68 18.13
C PRO A 90 9.67 -1.83 19.01
N PHE A 91 8.67 -1.20 18.41
CA PHE A 91 7.70 -0.34 19.06
C PHE A 91 6.37 -0.36 18.32
N ALA A 92 5.29 -0.07 19.04
CA ALA A 92 3.95 -0.04 18.49
C ALA A 92 3.73 1.19 17.60
N GLU A 93 2.83 1.06 16.63
CA GLU A 93 2.29 2.17 15.84
C GLU A 93 3.37 3.07 15.18
N PRO A 94 4.29 2.52 14.36
CA PRO A 94 5.40 3.31 13.82
C PRO A 94 4.97 4.51 12.95
N HIS A 95 3.74 4.49 12.44
CA HIS A 95 3.13 5.61 11.71
C HIS A 95 2.93 6.88 12.57
N LEU A 96 2.89 6.77 13.90
CA LEU A 96 2.71 7.91 14.81
C LEU A 96 4.01 8.54 15.33
N PHE A 97 5.16 7.90 15.08
CA PHE A 97 6.44 8.29 15.69
C PHE A 97 7.55 8.45 14.63
N GLU A 98 7.41 9.43 13.74
CA GLU A 98 8.36 9.70 12.65
C GLU A 98 9.83 9.71 13.13
N PRO A 99 10.26 10.45 14.18
CA PRO A 99 11.68 10.46 14.56
C PRO A 99 12.22 9.09 14.97
N LEU A 100 11.39 8.28 15.63
CA LEU A 100 11.79 6.93 16.05
C LEU A 100 11.78 5.96 14.87
N ARG A 101 10.81 6.11 13.97
CA ARG A 101 10.74 5.35 12.70
C ARG A 101 11.97 5.59 11.85
N GLN A 102 12.38 6.85 11.65
CA GLN A 102 13.58 7.22 10.90
C GLN A 102 14.85 6.59 11.48
N LEU A 103 15.06 6.69 12.80
CA LEU A 103 16.20 6.08 13.47
C LEU A 103 16.27 4.55 13.25
N TRP A 104 15.12 3.88 13.19
CA TRP A 104 15.09 2.43 12.96
C TRP A 104 15.23 2.09 11.48
N LEU A 105 14.68 2.88 10.57
CA LEU A 105 14.87 2.70 9.14
C LEU A 105 16.34 2.81 8.73
N GLU A 106 17.09 3.79 9.26
CA GLU A 106 18.54 3.90 9.05
C GLU A 106 19.27 2.61 9.44
N LYS A 107 18.89 1.98 10.55
CA LYS A 107 19.48 0.71 11.02
C LYS A 107 19.07 -0.49 10.16
N LEU A 108 17.81 -0.54 9.74
CA LEU A 108 17.27 -1.63 8.93
C LEU A 108 17.83 -1.62 7.51
N ALA A 109 18.06 -0.42 6.96
CA ALA A 109 18.61 -0.20 5.63
C ALA A 109 20.15 -0.25 5.57
N ALA A 110 20.84 -0.23 6.73
CA ALA A 110 22.30 -0.23 6.79
C ALA A 110 22.97 -1.48 6.16
N ASP A 111 22.25 -2.61 6.12
CA ASP A 111 22.68 -3.83 5.42
C ASP A 111 21.89 -4.01 4.11
N PRO A 112 22.46 -3.69 2.94
CA PRO A 112 21.80 -3.82 1.65
C PRO A 112 21.32 -5.25 1.34
N GLU A 113 21.98 -6.26 1.89
CA GLU A 113 21.59 -7.66 1.73
C GLU A 113 20.69 -8.14 2.86
N GLY A 114 20.40 -7.29 3.85
CA GLY A 114 19.67 -7.61 5.07
C GLY A 114 18.22 -8.03 4.82
N ALA A 115 17.60 -8.61 5.86
CA ALA A 115 16.24 -9.13 5.77
C ALA A 115 15.22 -8.08 5.30
N PHE A 116 15.35 -6.84 5.78
CA PHE A 116 14.47 -5.72 5.41
C PHE A 116 14.50 -5.44 3.89
N ASN A 117 15.69 -5.31 3.32
CA ASN A 117 15.85 -5.07 1.88
C ASN A 117 15.37 -6.27 1.05
N ARG A 118 15.66 -7.51 1.47
CA ARG A 118 15.18 -8.72 0.78
C ARG A 118 13.65 -8.84 0.80
N LEU A 119 12.99 -8.43 1.89
CA LEU A 119 11.52 -8.36 1.96
C LEU A 119 10.99 -7.36 0.93
N GLY A 120 11.55 -6.15 0.89
CA GLY A 120 11.17 -5.13 -0.08
C GLY A 120 11.37 -5.56 -1.53
N THR A 121 12.49 -6.22 -1.83
CA THR A 121 12.75 -6.77 -3.18
C THR A 121 11.74 -7.83 -3.58
N ARG A 122 11.28 -8.68 -2.65
CA ARG A 122 10.25 -9.69 -2.94
C ARG A 122 8.91 -9.05 -3.23
N ILE A 123 8.49 -8.05 -2.45
CA ILE A 123 7.23 -7.33 -2.67
C ILE A 123 7.28 -6.56 -4.01
N ALA A 124 8.35 -5.80 -4.25
CA ALA A 124 8.53 -5.05 -5.49
C ALA A 124 8.59 -5.95 -6.74
N GLY A 125 9.15 -7.15 -6.61
CA GLY A 125 9.25 -8.13 -7.69
C GLY A 125 8.00 -9.01 -7.87
N ASP A 126 7.00 -8.91 -7.01
CA ASP A 126 5.78 -9.70 -7.10
C ASP A 126 4.79 -9.08 -8.10
N GLU A 127 4.99 -9.37 -9.39
CA GLU A 127 4.11 -8.93 -10.47
C GLU A 127 2.65 -9.38 -10.27
N THR A 128 2.39 -10.39 -9.44
CA THR A 128 1.03 -10.91 -9.21
C THR A 128 0.17 -9.94 -8.40
N VAL A 129 0.77 -9.00 -7.66
CA VAL A 129 0.05 -7.96 -6.91
C VAL A 129 -0.85 -7.16 -7.85
N TRP A 130 -0.33 -6.71 -8.99
CA TRP A 130 -1.09 -5.93 -9.97
C TRP A 130 -2.22 -6.74 -10.62
N VAL A 131 -1.95 -8.01 -10.93
CA VAL A 131 -2.97 -8.93 -11.48
C VAL A 131 -4.11 -9.11 -10.48
N LYS A 132 -3.78 -9.39 -9.21
CA LYS A 132 -4.75 -9.57 -8.13
C LYS A 132 -5.54 -8.30 -7.83
N LEU A 133 -4.89 -7.13 -7.92
CA LEU A 133 -5.54 -5.85 -7.77
C LEU A 133 -6.55 -5.60 -8.89
N GLN A 134 -6.21 -5.95 -10.13
CA GLN A 134 -7.13 -5.90 -11.26
C GLN A 134 -8.32 -6.85 -11.05
N GLU A 135 -8.07 -8.13 -10.71
CA GLU A 135 -9.12 -9.10 -10.40
C GLU A 135 -10.03 -8.60 -9.27
N TYR A 136 -9.46 -7.98 -8.25
CA TYR A 136 -10.22 -7.37 -7.16
C TYR A 136 -11.16 -6.28 -7.66
N VAL A 137 -10.69 -5.38 -8.53
CA VAL A 137 -11.51 -4.32 -9.13
C VAL A 137 -12.62 -4.91 -10.00
N GLU A 138 -12.33 -5.92 -10.81
CA GLU A 138 -13.31 -6.58 -11.68
C GLU A 138 -14.43 -7.26 -10.86
N ARG A 139 -14.07 -7.97 -9.78
CA ARG A 139 -15.04 -8.59 -8.86
C ARG A 139 -15.92 -7.57 -8.13
N ASN A 140 -15.41 -6.35 -7.95
CA ASN A 140 -16.08 -5.27 -7.22
C ASN A 140 -16.49 -4.11 -8.15
N ALA A 141 -16.72 -4.40 -9.44
CA ALA A 141 -16.91 -3.38 -10.46
C ALA A 141 -18.00 -2.33 -10.13
N ASP A 142 -19.03 -2.71 -9.38
CA ASP A 142 -20.10 -1.80 -8.95
C ASP A 142 -19.59 -0.65 -8.07
N ALA A 143 -18.53 -0.87 -7.28
CA ALA A 143 -17.89 0.17 -6.45
C ALA A 143 -17.07 1.18 -7.28
N PHE A 144 -16.75 0.85 -8.54
CA PHE A 144 -15.89 1.66 -9.42
C PHE A 144 -16.63 2.22 -10.63
N ARG A 145 -17.94 1.96 -10.76
CA ARG A 145 -18.76 2.56 -11.81
C ARG A 145 -19.17 3.96 -11.40
N ALA A 146 -18.80 4.95 -12.22
CA ALA A 146 -19.36 6.28 -12.10
C ALA A 146 -20.90 6.18 -12.24
N VAL A 147 -21.64 6.60 -11.21
CA VAL A 147 -23.08 6.78 -11.35
C VAL A 147 -23.27 7.92 -12.35
N SER A 148 -23.62 7.59 -13.59
CA SER A 148 -24.11 8.58 -14.55
C SER A 148 -25.38 9.20 -13.94
N ARG A 149 -25.28 10.45 -13.50
CA ARG A 149 -26.43 11.31 -13.22
C ARG A 149 -26.43 12.45 -14.21
#